data_AF-A0A0A0QVT2-F1
#
_entry.id   AF-A0A0A0QVT2-F1
#
_cell.length_a   1.000
_cell.length_b   1.000
_cell.length_c   1.000
_cell.angle_alpha   90.00
_cell.angle_beta   90.00
_cell.angle_gamma   90.00
#
_symmetry.space_group_name_H-M   'P 1'
#
loop_
_entity.id
_entity.type
_entity.pdbx_description
1 polymer ?
#
loop_
_entity_poly.entity_id
_entity_poly.type
_entity_poly.pdbx_seq_one_letter_code
_entity_poly.pdbx_strand_id
1 'polypeptide(L)' 'GLENSTLGSKIIPTAFKDCLDPSQKAAQGREFSLKNSVLSFQLTRTCCDSDFCNGGDVQGQHTQWIHM' A
#
# COMPACT_ATOMS: atom_id res chain seq x y z
N GLY A 1 -2.66 0.10 -3.80
CA GLY A 1 -1.38 0.15 -3.06
C GLY A 1 -1.48 -0.71 -1.82
N LEU A 2 -0.37 -1.28 -1.39
CA LEU A 2 -0.25 -2.08 -0.18
C LEU A 2 0.83 -1.48 0.70
N GLU A 3 0.49 -1.21 1.95
CA GLU A 3 1.41 -0.82 2.99
C GLU A 3 1.59 -1.99 3.95
N ASN A 4 2.83 -2.35 4.26
CA ASN A 4 3.18 -3.32 5.29
C ASN A 4 4.00 -2.61 6.37
N SER A 5 3.38 -2.39 7.52
CA SER A 5 4.01 -1.75 8.67
C SER A 5 4.28 -2.78 9.77
N THR A 6 5.53 -2.91 10.21
CA THR A 6 5.91 -3.75 11.34
C THR A 6 6.24 -2.87 12.55
N LEU A 7 5.50 -3.04 13.64
CA LEU A 7 5.80 -2.42 14.94
C LEU A 7 6.23 -3.52 15.92
N GLY A 8 7.50 -3.55 16.29
CA GLY A 8 8.08 -4.68 17.03
C GLY A 8 8.02 -5.98 16.20
N SER A 9 7.25 -6.98 16.65
CA SER A 9 7.02 -8.23 15.93
C SER A 9 5.67 -8.30 15.21
N LYS A 10 4.83 -7.26 15.31
CA LYS A 10 3.48 -7.23 14.74
C LYS A 10 3.51 -6.61 13.35
N ILE A 11 3.04 -7.35 12.34
CA ILE A 11 2.84 -6.85 10.97
C ILE A 11 1.40 -6.36 10.84
N ILE A 12 1.23 -5.16 10.29
CA ILE A 12 -0.05 -4.49 10.04
C ILE A 12 -0.11 -4.18 8.54
N PRO A 13 -0.79 -5.03 7.73
CA PRO A 13 -0.98 -4.78 6.31
C PRO A 13 -2.19 -3.85 6.11
N THR A 14 -2.00 -2.78 5.33
CA THR A 14 -3.08 -1.86 4.94
C THR A 14 -3.18 -1.77 3.42
N ALA A 15 -4.38 -2.00 2.91
CA ALA A 15 -4.69 -2.00 1.50
C ALA A 15 -5.47 -0.73 1.12
N PHE A 16 -5.07 -0.07 0.03
CA PHE A 16 -5.76 1.10 -0.50
C PHE A 16 -6.00 0.97 -2.00
N LYS A 17 -7.17 1.37 -2.47
CA LYS A 17 -7.51 1.45 -3.89
C LYS A 17 -8.03 2.85 -4.20
N ASP A 18 -7.38 3.51 -5.14
CA ASP A 18 -7.77 4.84 -5.60
C ASP A 18 -7.22 5.06 -7.02
N CYS A 19 -7.71 6.11 -7.69
CA CYS A 19 -7.12 6.65 -8.89
C CYS A 19 -5.79 7.34 -8.56
N LEU A 20 -4.79 7.19 -9.42
CA LEU A 20 -3.49 7.85 -9.24
C LEU A 20 -3.48 9.21 -9.94
N ASP A 21 -3.02 10.25 -9.25
CA ASP A 21 -2.70 11.52 -9.89
C ASP A 21 -1.57 11.34 -10.93
N PRO A 22 -1.73 11.83 -12.18
CA PRO A 22 -0.73 11.64 -13.24
C PRO A 22 0.69 12.11 -12.87
N SER A 23 0.85 13.14 -12.02
CA SER A 23 2.19 13.60 -11.59
C SER A 23 2.94 12.53 -10.78
N GLN A 24 2.20 11.63 -10.14
CA GLN A 24 2.73 10.56 -9.29
C GLN A 24 3.03 9.28 -10.08
N LYS A 25 2.77 9.24 -11.39
CA LYS A 25 3.10 8.07 -12.24
C LYS A 25 4.58 7.72 -12.22
N ALA A 26 5.48 8.70 -12.04
CA ALA A 26 6.93 8.42 -11.95
C ALA A 26 7.31 7.55 -10.74
N ALA A 27 6.45 7.48 -9.72
CA ALA A 27 6.60 6.61 -8.55
C ALA A 27 5.95 5.23 -8.72
N GLN A 28 5.24 4.98 -9.83
CA GLN A 28 4.64 3.68 -10.13
C GLN A 28 5.73 2.60 -10.27
N GLY A 29 5.50 1.43 -9.68
CA GLY A 29 6.47 0.32 -9.70
C GLY A 29 7.68 0.52 -8.80
N ARG A 30 7.80 1.67 -8.11
CA ARG A 30 8.80 1.86 -7.06
C ARG A 30 8.26 1.30 -5.75
N GLU A 31 9.12 0.57 -5.06
CA GLU A 31 8.89 0.21 -3.67
C GLU A 31 9.55 1.25 -2.78
N PHE A 32 8.81 1.75 -1.79
CA PHE A 32 9.36 2.61 -0.74
C PHE A 32 9.50 1.78 0.53
N SER A 33 10.71 1.73 1.09
CA SER A 33 10.98 1.01 2.33
C SER A 33 11.72 1.92 3.29
N LEU A 34 11.28 1.93 4.55
CA LEU A 34 11.89 2.68 5.64
C LEU A 34 11.98 1.79 6.86
N LYS A 35 13.18 1.64 7.42
CA LYS A 35 13.42 0.78 8.59
C LYS A 35 14.21 1.53 9.64
N ASN A 36 13.70 1.53 10.86
CA ASN A 36 14.42 1.99 12.05
C ASN A 36 14.36 0.91 13.14
N SER A 37 14.85 1.22 14.35
CA SER A 37 14.94 0.26 15.46
C SER A 37 13.59 -0.19 16.03
N VAL A 38 12.52 0.56 15.78
CA VAL A 38 11.18 0.35 16.36
C VAL A 38 10.15 -0.06 15.31
N LEU A 39 10.29 0.46 14.09
CA LEU A 39 9.34 0.40 12.99
C LEU A 39 10.05 -0.01 11.70
N SER A 40 9.44 -0.93 10.95
CA SER A 40 9.70 -1.06 9.52
C SER A 40 8.45 -0.77 8.72
N PHE A 41 8.57 -0.05 7.63
CA PHE A 41 7.48 0.37 6.77
C PHE A 41 7.85 0.04 5.33
N GLN A 42 6.98 -0.66 4.61
CA GLN A 42 7.14 -0.96 3.20
C GLN A 42 5.86 -0.58 2.46
N LEU A 43 5.97 0.22 1.41
CA LEU A 43 4.86 0.64 0.58
C LEU A 43 5.12 0.20 -0.86
N THR A 44 4.21 -0.59 -1.38
CA THR A 44 4.22 -1.05 -2.77
C THR A 44 2.99 -0.51 -3.48
N ARG A 45 3.20 0.16 -4.62
CA ARG A 45 2.11 0.72 -5.42
C ARG A 45 2.09 0.12 -6.83
N THR A 46 1.04 -0.64 -7.09
CA THR A 46 0.66 -1.09 -8.43
C THR A 46 -0.42 -0.18 -8.98
N CYS A 47 -0.27 0.24 -10.24
CA CYS A 47 -1.32 0.97 -10.96
C CYS A 47 -1.48 0.37 -12.36
N CYS A 48 -2.61 0.70 -12.97
CA CYS A 48 -3.04 0.21 -14.27
C CYS A 48 -3.94 1.28 -14.90
N ASP A 49 -4.02 1.31 -16.23
CA ASP A 49 -4.66 2.42 -16.97
C ASP A 49 -6.01 2.04 -17.60
N SER A 50 -6.43 0.77 -17.51
CA SER A 50 -7.74 0.35 -17.98
C SER A 50 -8.82 0.53 -16.91
N ASP A 51 -10.05 0.75 -17.33
CA ASP A 51 -11.18 0.90 -16.41
C ASP A 51 -11.32 -0.31 -15.49
N PHE A 52 -11.61 -0.05 -14.21
CA PHE A 52 -11.82 -1.07 -13.16
C PHE A 52 -10.66 -2.08 -12.93
N CYS A 53 -9.46 -1.79 -13.44
CA CYS A 53 -8.32 -2.72 -13.39
C CYS A 53 -7.82 -3.07 -11.98
N ASN A 54 -8.12 -2.24 -10.98
CA ASN A 54 -7.82 -2.48 -9.56
C ASN A 54 -8.95 -3.24 -8.84
N GLY A 55 -9.85 -3.89 -9.57
CA GLY A 55 -11.04 -4.57 -9.04
C GLY A 55 -10.79 -5.84 -8.22
N GLY A 56 -9.63 -6.52 -8.37
CA GLY A 56 -9.34 -7.78 -7.68
C GLY A 56 -9.18 -7.66 -6.15
N ASP A 57 -9.31 -8.77 -5.42
CA ASP A 57 -9.18 -8.78 -3.96
C ASP A 57 -7.80 -8.29 -3.48
N VAL A 58 -7.77 -7.64 -2.33
CA VAL A 58 -6.50 -7.28 -1.67
C VAL A 58 -6.26 -8.24 -0.51
N GLN A 59 -5.10 -8.90 -0.52
CA GLN A 59 -4.68 -9.76 0.57
C GLN A 59 -4.28 -8.90 1.78
N GLY A 60 -5.24 -8.59 2.65
CA GLY A 60 -5.02 -7.99 3.95
C GLY A 60 -5.77 -8.78 5.01
N GLN A 61 -5.06 -9.48 5.89
CA GLN A 61 -5.68 -10.00 7.11
C GLN A 61 -5.92 -8.81 8.05
N HIS A 62 -7.18 -8.60 8.42
CA HIS A 62 -7.70 -7.56 9.32
C HIS A 62 -7.99 -6.19 8.65
N THR A 63 -9.16 -6.09 8.02
CA THR A 63 -9.81 -4.82 7.68
C THR A 63 -10.14 -4.03 8.94
N GLN A 64 -9.22 -3.18 9.41
CA GLN A 64 -9.54 -2.10 10.32
C GLN A 64 -9.85 -0.87 9.46
N TRP A 65 -11.14 -0.57 9.29
CA TRP A 65 -11.61 0.63 8.62
C TRP A 65 -11.20 1.86 9.43
N ILE A 66 -10.02 2.43 9.14
CA ILE A 66 -9.67 3.77 9.62
C ILE A 66 -10.45 4.73 8.71
N HIS A 67 -11.57 5.24 9.21
CA HIS A 67 -12.24 6.39 8.61
C HIS A 67 -11.22 7.54 8.56
N MET A 68 -10.86 7.98 7.35
CA MET A 68 -10.36 9.33 7.10
C MET A 68 -11.46 10.13 6.43
#